data_AF-A0A4R0XTK4-F1
#
_entry.id   AF-A0A4R0XTK4-F1
#
_cell.length_a   1.000
_cell.length_b   1.000
_cell.length_c   1.000
_cell.angle_alpha   90.00
_cell.angle_beta   90.00
_cell.angle_gamma   90.00
#
_symmetry.space_group_name_H-M   'P 1'
#
loop_
_entity.id
_entity.type
_entity.pdbx_description
1 polymer ?
#
loop_
_entity_poly.entity_id
_entity_poly.type
_entity_poly.pdbx_seq_one_letter_code
_entity_poly.pdbx_strand_id
1 'polypeptide(L)'
;MKNIYLIRAIYAFFLLLIVCVLVAINNFFFYKNEEKATVREMRYEAAQLQALIQNCESRADNCTQMIKTFMDHSSIKGKITLSANTEPFYAQNLEGYKDNRIAVTYQQSIQAKDNLYVVSYEKLVTPPLFKSMLRSVTFSVMEWNRAAQNGINQSYWKNLINYWEFVAIPRSSPALCYFFLIIVLLLLGKGYFKTLLRKWESSEQAIIAKNDLIEQLHNEKLKLKSQNTALNKQLDQAELAVNGLEKQHLAMTQEKQQLDSALIELNAKITLEKEQLKGHIRDIKAEKLKAMQEAEQKYANDVDHILQEKTLEINQYYANEISLIKADSQDKIDNYEHNLQALAEARQDLALRNTKLLEDLDASTILMDEVERKLQSTETENKQLQEKLKVVQDELVQEKQTQNTFMTKDLKKWIARYLLANPNFNIKSNHSVPKHNGNDHHGNDYVEKIFNLVRKNEEISKFVKAVKSVNNNAFQQRTIVVSKLKQKGLNDLNYGYIAEVVSEDDRGSCAGLFLTAQTDWEAIVQAKLLLIHVKQLEKHTIIDKISN
;
A
#
# COMPACT_ATOMS: atom_id res chain seq x y z
N MET A 1 26.76 -21.62 -10.83
CA MET A 1 25.56 -22.34 -10.33
C MET A 1 25.71 -23.87 -10.16
N LYS A 2 26.65 -24.57 -10.83
CA LYS A 2 26.76 -26.05 -10.75
C LYS A 2 27.27 -26.63 -9.41
N ASN A 3 28.07 -25.91 -8.61
CA ASN A 3 28.64 -26.45 -7.36
C ASN A 3 27.69 -26.47 -6.16
N ILE A 4 26.63 -25.64 -6.14
CA ILE A 4 25.75 -25.53 -4.97
C ILE A 4 24.92 -26.81 -4.77
N TYR A 5 24.50 -27.45 -5.86
CA TYR A 5 23.74 -28.70 -5.80
C TYR A 5 24.60 -29.89 -5.37
N LEU A 6 25.84 -29.96 -5.85
CA LEU A 6 26.80 -30.99 -5.43
C LEU A 6 27.12 -30.88 -3.94
N ILE A 7 27.39 -29.66 -3.46
CA ILE A 7 27.64 -29.40 -2.04
C ILE A 7 26.43 -29.79 -1.19
N ARG A 8 25.21 -29.45 -1.62
CA ARG A 8 23.97 -29.83 -0.92
C ARG A 8 23.74 -31.34 -0.92
N ALA A 9 24.05 -32.04 -2.02
CA ALA A 9 23.94 -33.49 -2.11
C ALA A 9 24.94 -34.19 -1.18
N ILE A 10 26.16 -33.67 -1.08
CA ILE A 10 27.18 -34.18 -0.15
C ILE A 10 26.69 -34.00 1.31
N TYR A 11 26.17 -32.83 1.67
CA TYR A 11 25.60 -32.61 3.01
C TYR A 11 24.42 -33.54 3.32
N ALA A 12 23.52 -33.75 2.36
CA ALA A 12 22.40 -34.67 2.52
C ALA A 12 22.88 -36.12 2.73
N PHE A 13 23.90 -36.55 1.98
CA PHE A 13 24.51 -37.87 2.13
C PHE A 13 25.16 -38.06 3.51
N PHE A 14 25.96 -37.08 3.97
CA PHE A 14 26.57 -37.12 5.30
C PHE A 14 25.53 -37.15 6.42
N LEU A 15 24.46 -36.36 6.30
CA LEU A 15 23.34 -36.38 7.25
C LEU A 15 22.67 -37.76 7.29
N LEU A 16 22.38 -38.35 6.13
CA LEU A 16 21.77 -39.67 6.05
C LEU A 16 22.66 -40.76 6.67
N LEU A 17 23.98 -40.67 6.44
CA LEU A 17 24.94 -41.59 7.05
C LEU A 17 24.97 -41.47 8.58
N ILE A 18 24.96 -40.25 9.12
CA ILE A 18 24.89 -40.03 10.57
C ILE A 18 23.60 -40.61 11.16
N VAL A 19 22.45 -40.39 10.49
CA VAL A 19 21.16 -40.96 10.92
C VAL A 19 21.22 -42.48 10.94
N CYS A 20 21.75 -43.13 9.89
CA CYS A 20 21.90 -44.58 9.85
C CYS A 20 22.76 -45.11 11.00
N VAL A 21 23.89 -44.45 11.31
CA VAL A 21 24.76 -44.82 12.43
C VAL A 21 24.03 -44.71 13.77
N LEU A 22 23.33 -43.60 14.01
CA LEU A 22 22.58 -43.40 15.26
C LEU A 22 21.44 -44.41 15.42
N VAL A 23 20.71 -44.73 14.34
CA VAL A 23 19.68 -45.76 14.33
C VAL A 23 20.27 -47.14 14.62
N ALA A 24 21.43 -47.46 14.04
CA ALA A 24 22.12 -48.73 14.29
C ALA A 24 22.54 -48.86 15.77
N ILE A 25 23.14 -47.81 16.36
CA ILE A 25 23.52 -47.78 17.78
C ILE A 25 22.29 -47.98 18.66
N ASN A 26 21.20 -47.26 18.38
CA ASN A 26 19.98 -47.38 19.17
C ASN A 26 19.36 -48.79 19.07
N ASN A 27 19.29 -49.36 17.87
CA ASN A 27 18.79 -50.72 17.65
C ASN A 27 19.64 -51.74 18.41
N PHE A 28 20.96 -51.61 18.40
CA PHE A 28 21.85 -52.49 19.15
C PHE A 28 21.55 -52.49 20.65
N PHE A 29 21.42 -51.32 21.28
CA PHE A 29 21.09 -51.23 22.70
C PHE A 29 19.69 -51.73 23.03
N PHE A 30 18.72 -51.46 22.15
CA PHE A 30 17.36 -51.97 22.30
C PHE A 30 17.33 -53.49 22.36
N TYR A 31 17.90 -54.17 21.36
CA TYR A 31 17.88 -55.64 21.34
C TYR A 31 18.74 -56.26 22.45
N LYS A 32 19.86 -55.63 22.82
CA LYS A 32 20.65 -56.09 23.99
C LYS A 32 19.85 -56.05 25.29
N ASN A 33 18.93 -55.09 25.44
CA ASN A 33 18.04 -55.02 26.60
C ASN A 33 16.90 -56.04 26.50
N GLU A 34 16.34 -56.26 25.32
CA GLU A 34 15.35 -57.32 25.04
C GLU A 34 15.90 -58.73 25.31
N GLU A 35 17.14 -59.01 24.92
CA GLU A 35 17.81 -60.29 25.23
C GLU A 35 17.90 -60.49 26.74
N LYS A 36 18.33 -59.46 27.48
CA LYS A 36 18.38 -59.51 28.96
C LYS A 36 17.00 -59.63 29.61
N ALA A 37 15.97 -59.01 29.04
CA ALA A 37 14.59 -59.15 29.51
C ALA A 37 14.09 -60.58 29.28
N THR A 38 14.33 -61.13 28.08
CA THR A 38 13.97 -62.49 27.71
C THR A 38 14.62 -63.54 28.62
N VAL A 39 15.91 -63.41 28.95
CA VAL A 39 16.57 -64.33 29.90
C VAL A 39 15.93 -64.25 31.29
N ARG A 40 15.50 -63.07 31.75
CA ARG A 40 14.81 -62.91 33.03
C ARG A 40 13.43 -63.58 33.03
N GLU A 41 12.68 -63.45 31.94
CA GLU A 41 11.40 -64.15 31.74
C GLU A 41 11.59 -65.67 31.77
N MET A 42 12.55 -66.20 31.01
CA MET A 42 12.85 -67.64 30.97
C MET A 42 13.27 -68.18 32.34
N ARG A 43 14.10 -67.43 33.09
CA ARG A 43 14.48 -67.80 34.45
C ARG A 43 13.29 -67.83 35.41
N TYR A 44 12.37 -66.87 35.27
CA TYR A 44 11.17 -66.82 36.10
C TYR A 44 10.24 -68.02 35.83
N GLU A 45 10.02 -68.37 34.55
CA GLU A 45 9.25 -69.56 34.20
C GLU A 45 9.91 -70.86 34.64
N ALA A 46 11.23 -70.98 34.48
CA ALA A 46 11.97 -72.15 34.95
C ALA A 46 11.84 -72.34 36.47
N ALA A 47 11.84 -71.26 37.25
CA ALA A 47 11.62 -71.30 38.69
C ALA A 47 10.18 -71.75 39.05
N GLN A 48 9.17 -71.30 38.30
CA GLN A 48 7.79 -71.77 38.47
C GLN A 48 7.65 -73.26 38.13
N LEU A 49 8.27 -73.70 37.04
CA LEU A 49 8.30 -75.10 36.65
C LEU A 49 9.02 -75.96 37.71
N GLN A 50 10.12 -75.48 38.26
CA GLN A 50 10.82 -76.14 39.36
C GLN A 50 9.91 -76.32 40.58
N ALA A 51 9.19 -75.28 40.99
CA ALA A 51 8.25 -75.37 42.11
C ALA A 51 7.13 -76.37 41.83
N LEU A 52 6.63 -76.43 40.59
CA LEU A 52 5.62 -77.41 40.17
C LEU A 52 6.16 -78.85 40.25
N ILE A 53 7.33 -79.12 39.68
CA ILE A 53 7.97 -80.45 39.68
C ILE A 53 8.23 -80.93 41.11
N GLN A 54 8.79 -80.07 41.97
CA GLN A 54 9.10 -80.41 43.36
C GLN A 54 7.84 -80.71 44.19
N ASN A 55 6.76 -79.94 43.99
CA ASN A 55 5.49 -80.19 44.68
C ASN A 55 4.88 -81.54 44.25
N CYS A 56 4.91 -81.84 42.96
CA CYS A 56 4.40 -83.09 42.41
C CYS A 56 5.10 -84.34 42.95
N GLU A 57 6.43 -84.31 43.06
CA GLU A 57 7.17 -85.41 43.67
C GLU A 57 6.97 -85.53 45.18
N SER A 58 6.71 -84.43 45.88
CA SER A 58 6.45 -84.44 47.34
C SER A 58 5.14 -85.16 47.68
N ARG A 59 4.15 -85.11 46.78
CA ARG A 59 2.81 -85.69 46.97
C ARG A 59 2.64 -87.09 46.39
N ALA A 60 3.65 -87.61 45.69
CA ALA A 60 3.59 -88.87 44.92
C ALA A 60 2.47 -88.88 43.85
N ASP A 61 2.07 -87.72 43.35
CA ASP A 61 1.05 -87.57 42.33
C ASP A 61 1.66 -87.68 40.91
N ASN A 62 0.98 -88.37 39.99
CA ASN A 62 1.37 -88.37 38.57
C ASN A 62 1.01 -87.03 37.91
N CYS A 63 1.89 -86.04 38.02
CA CYS A 63 1.70 -84.69 37.48
C CYS A 63 2.08 -84.50 36.01
N THR A 64 2.34 -85.58 35.27
CA THR A 64 2.80 -85.51 33.87
C THR A 64 1.92 -84.59 33.01
N GLN A 65 0.60 -84.64 33.20
CA GLN A 65 -0.34 -83.81 32.44
C GLN A 65 -0.28 -82.32 32.82
N MET A 66 -0.09 -81.99 34.10
CA MET A 66 0.04 -80.60 34.56
C MET A 66 1.34 -79.97 34.07
N ILE A 67 2.44 -80.72 34.11
CA ILE A 67 3.74 -80.26 33.59
C ILE A 67 3.64 -79.97 32.09
N LYS A 68 3.03 -80.89 31.32
CA LYS A 68 2.79 -80.68 29.88
C LYS A 68 1.91 -79.47 29.63
N THR A 69 0.82 -79.31 30.39
CA THR A 69 -0.10 -78.17 30.24
C THR A 69 0.57 -76.84 30.58
N PHE A 70 1.43 -76.80 31.61
CA PHE A 70 2.22 -75.62 31.94
C PHE A 70 3.16 -75.24 30.78
N MET A 71 3.86 -76.23 30.22
CA MET A 71 4.74 -76.00 29.07
C MET A 71 3.96 -75.54 27.83
N ASP A 72 2.79 -76.14 27.56
CA ASP A 72 1.91 -75.77 26.45
C ASP A 72 1.44 -74.31 26.50
N HIS A 73 1.31 -73.77 27.71
CA HIS A 73 0.84 -72.41 27.97
C HIS A 73 1.98 -71.46 28.37
N SER A 74 3.23 -71.82 28.10
CA SER A 74 4.38 -70.95 28.36
C SER A 74 4.23 -69.58 27.68
N SER A 75 4.62 -68.54 28.42
CA SER A 75 4.75 -67.17 27.92
C SER A 75 5.95 -67.03 26.99
N ILE A 76 6.92 -67.96 27.04
CA ILE A 76 8.07 -68.00 26.14
C ILE A 76 7.63 -68.54 24.77
N LYS A 77 7.41 -67.64 23.83
CA LYS A 77 7.09 -67.96 22.43
C LYS A 77 8.33 -68.39 21.64
N GLY A 78 8.89 -69.55 22.02
CA GLY A 78 10.08 -70.14 21.43
C GLY A 78 10.09 -71.67 21.57
N LYS A 79 11.25 -72.28 21.38
CA LYS A 79 11.45 -73.72 21.57
C LYS A 79 11.70 -74.02 23.04
N ILE A 80 10.93 -74.96 23.59
CA ILE A 80 11.00 -75.38 24.98
C ILE A 80 11.17 -76.88 25.00
N THR A 81 12.18 -77.36 25.72
CA THR A 81 12.43 -78.80 25.90
C THR A 81 12.65 -79.12 27.37
N LEU A 82 12.03 -80.18 27.84
CA LEU A 82 12.24 -80.76 29.16
C LEU A 82 12.73 -82.20 28.97
N SER A 83 13.85 -82.55 29.57
CA SER A 83 14.35 -83.93 29.66
C SER A 83 14.40 -84.39 31.11
N ALA A 84 14.26 -85.69 31.34
CA ALA A 84 14.37 -86.34 32.64
C ALA A 84 15.41 -87.45 32.54
N ASN A 85 16.45 -87.43 33.38
CA ASN A 85 17.54 -88.42 33.37
C ASN A 85 18.11 -88.69 31.97
N THR A 86 18.34 -87.60 31.22
CA THR A 86 18.80 -87.57 29.80
C THR A 86 17.82 -88.04 28.74
N GLU A 87 16.64 -88.57 29.09
CA GLU A 87 15.57 -88.89 28.14
C GLU A 87 14.65 -87.69 27.87
N PRO A 88 14.21 -87.48 26.61
CA PRO A 88 13.29 -86.39 26.28
C PRO A 88 11.90 -86.63 26.90
N PHE A 89 11.46 -85.72 27.77
CA PHE A 89 10.17 -85.80 28.45
C PHE A 89 9.08 -85.02 27.70
N TYR A 90 9.37 -83.79 27.30
CA TYR A 90 8.45 -82.96 26.51
C TYR A 90 9.22 -81.95 25.65
N ALA A 91 8.72 -81.67 24.45
CA ALA A 91 9.27 -80.65 23.58
C ALA A 91 8.14 -79.93 22.83
N GLN A 92 8.21 -78.61 22.79
CA GLN A 92 7.28 -77.78 22.05
C GLN A 92 8.04 -76.67 21.34
N ASN A 93 7.53 -76.27 20.17
CA ASN A 93 8.03 -75.12 19.46
C ASN A 93 6.90 -74.11 19.25
N LEU A 94 6.92 -73.04 20.04
CA LEU A 94 5.98 -71.92 19.97
C LEU A 94 6.55 -70.71 19.20
N GLU A 95 7.58 -70.95 18.39
CA GLU A 95 8.29 -69.90 17.67
C GLU A 95 7.48 -69.28 16.53
N GLY A 96 7.20 -67.97 16.64
CA GLY A 96 6.47 -67.21 15.63
C GLY A 96 7.35 -66.68 14.48
N TYR A 97 8.68 -66.69 14.63
CA TYR A 97 9.61 -66.11 13.66
C TYR A 97 10.37 -67.19 12.89
N LYS A 98 10.52 -67.00 11.58
CA LYS A 98 11.29 -67.89 10.68
C LYS A 98 12.49 -67.18 10.05
N ASP A 99 12.98 -66.08 10.64
CA ASP A 99 14.13 -65.33 10.13
C ASP A 99 15.42 -65.58 10.93
N ASN A 100 16.56 -65.17 10.37
CA ASN A 100 17.92 -65.42 10.91
C ASN A 100 18.23 -64.54 12.14
N ARG A 101 17.35 -64.54 13.13
CA ARG A 101 17.59 -63.86 14.41
C ARG A 101 18.59 -64.66 15.26
N ILE A 102 19.26 -63.96 16.16
CA ILE A 102 20.06 -64.58 17.20
C ILE A 102 19.10 -65.15 18.25
N ALA A 103 19.26 -66.44 18.56
CA ALA A 103 18.51 -67.12 19.60
C ALA A 103 19.13 -66.83 20.97
N VAL A 104 18.27 -66.50 21.93
CA VAL A 104 18.63 -66.44 23.34
C VAL A 104 18.24 -67.76 23.97
N THR A 105 19.20 -68.42 24.60
CA THR A 105 18.99 -69.71 25.27
C THR A 105 19.14 -69.58 26.78
N TYR A 106 18.32 -70.33 27.50
CA TYR A 106 18.42 -70.47 28.95
C TYR A 106 18.20 -71.93 29.34
N GLN A 107 19.09 -72.47 30.16
CA GLN A 107 19.00 -73.84 30.67
C GLN A 107 19.08 -73.86 32.18
N GLN A 108 18.26 -74.70 32.79
CA GLN A 108 18.26 -74.92 34.23
C GLN A 108 18.07 -76.40 34.54
N SER A 109 18.96 -76.92 35.39
CA SER A 109 18.83 -78.24 35.98
C SER A 109 17.99 -78.18 37.25
N ILE A 110 17.00 -79.06 37.35
CA ILE A 110 16.06 -79.16 38.45
C ILE A 110 16.21 -80.56 39.04
N GLN A 111 16.85 -80.65 40.21
CA GLN A 111 16.97 -81.91 40.95
C GLN A 111 15.67 -82.17 41.72
N ALA A 112 15.08 -83.34 41.51
CA ALA A 112 13.86 -83.77 42.19
C ALA A 112 14.01 -85.26 42.54
N LYS A 113 14.16 -85.58 43.83
CA LYS A 113 14.49 -86.92 44.38
C LYS A 113 15.54 -87.65 43.52
N ASP A 114 15.13 -88.72 42.84
CA ASP A 114 15.96 -89.63 42.04
C ASP A 114 16.06 -89.21 40.56
N ASN A 115 15.35 -88.15 40.15
CA ASN A 115 15.31 -87.65 38.78
C ASN A 115 16.01 -86.29 38.64
N LEU A 116 16.83 -86.18 37.59
CA LEU A 116 17.38 -84.90 37.13
C LEU A 116 16.58 -84.40 35.92
N TYR A 117 15.78 -83.36 36.13
CA TYR A 117 15.09 -82.68 35.06
C TYR A 117 15.95 -81.55 34.49
N VAL A 118 16.02 -81.41 33.18
CA VAL A 118 16.71 -80.28 32.51
C VAL A 118 15.72 -79.58 31.61
N VAL A 119 15.42 -78.32 31.93
CA VAL A 119 14.60 -77.44 31.09
C VAL A 119 15.51 -76.55 30.25
N SER A 120 15.23 -76.47 28.95
CA SER A 120 15.89 -75.58 28.00
C SER A 120 14.85 -74.74 27.28
N TYR A 121 14.99 -73.42 27.40
CA TYR A 121 14.24 -72.43 26.65
C TYR A 121 15.14 -71.82 25.59
N GLU A 122 14.62 -71.65 24.38
CA GLU A 122 15.28 -70.99 23.26
C GLU A 122 14.27 -70.08 22.56
N LYS A 123 14.60 -68.78 22.39
CA LYS A 123 13.73 -67.81 21.71
C LYS A 123 14.54 -66.94 20.76
N LEU A 124 14.09 -66.81 19.51
CA LEU A 124 14.66 -65.88 18.55
C LEU A 124 14.31 -64.42 18.90
N VAL A 125 15.32 -63.62 19.28
CA VAL A 125 15.13 -62.23 19.74
C VAL A 125 15.68 -61.22 18.72
N THR A 126 16.99 -61.28 18.46
CA THR A 126 17.72 -60.16 17.82
C THR A 126 17.88 -60.33 16.31
N PRO A 127 17.30 -59.47 15.46
CA PRO A 127 17.48 -59.53 14.01
C PRO A 127 18.87 -59.01 13.58
N PRO A 128 19.33 -59.35 12.36
CA PRO A 128 20.54 -58.76 11.78
C PRO A 128 20.47 -57.23 11.79
N LEU A 129 21.55 -56.58 12.25
CA LEU A 129 21.60 -55.13 12.51
C LEU A 129 21.17 -54.31 11.29
N PHE A 130 21.68 -54.67 10.10
CA PHE A 130 21.33 -53.99 8.85
C PHE A 130 19.83 -54.11 8.52
N LYS A 131 19.25 -55.31 8.69
CA LYS A 131 17.81 -55.54 8.48
C LYS A 131 16.98 -54.73 9.47
N SER A 132 17.41 -54.64 10.73
CA SER A 132 16.75 -53.81 11.73
C SER A 132 16.86 -52.32 11.43
N MET A 133 18.04 -51.84 11.05
CA MET A 133 18.27 -50.44 10.69
C MET A 133 17.41 -50.06 9.47
N LEU A 134 17.39 -50.91 8.44
CA LEU A 134 16.55 -50.70 7.27
C LEU A 134 15.07 -50.67 7.65
N ARG A 135 14.58 -51.59 8.50
CA ARG A 135 13.20 -51.58 9.01
C ARG A 135 12.87 -50.28 9.75
N SER A 136 13.79 -49.76 10.57
CA SER A 136 13.62 -48.50 11.30
C SER A 136 13.59 -47.27 10.38
N VAL A 137 14.36 -47.27 9.29
CA VAL A 137 14.44 -46.13 8.35
C VAL A 137 13.33 -46.16 7.29
N THR A 138 12.86 -47.35 6.91
CA THR A 138 11.90 -47.55 5.79
C THR A 138 10.49 -47.91 6.23
N PHE A 139 10.16 -47.77 7.52
CA PHE A 139 8.83 -48.05 8.08
C PHE A 139 8.26 -49.42 7.68
N SER A 140 9.11 -50.45 7.55
CA SER A 140 8.75 -51.80 7.08
C SER A 140 8.10 -51.90 5.68
N VAL A 141 8.07 -50.82 4.88
CA VAL A 141 7.41 -50.77 3.55
C VAL A 141 8.00 -51.81 2.59
N MET A 142 9.30 -52.11 2.69
CA MET A 142 9.94 -53.17 1.88
C MET A 142 9.43 -54.58 2.21
N GLU A 143 9.08 -54.86 3.47
CA GLU A 143 8.54 -56.18 3.85
C GLU A 143 7.07 -56.30 3.47
N TRP A 144 6.32 -55.18 3.50
CA TRP A 144 4.98 -55.12 2.92
C TRP A 144 4.99 -55.43 1.42
N ASN A 145 5.89 -54.81 0.64
CA ASN A 145 5.96 -55.07 -0.79
C ASN A 145 6.36 -56.54 -1.08
N ARG A 146 7.27 -57.11 -0.27
CA ARG A 146 7.69 -58.51 -0.40
C ARG A 146 6.62 -59.51 0.04
N ALA A 147 5.80 -59.17 1.04
CA ALA A 147 4.66 -59.99 1.47
C ALA A 147 3.46 -59.87 0.52
N ALA A 148 3.21 -58.68 -0.03
CA ALA A 148 2.17 -58.42 -1.02
C ALA A 148 2.46 -59.13 -2.36
N GLN A 149 3.73 -59.20 -2.76
CA GLN A 149 4.14 -59.95 -3.97
C GLN A 149 4.06 -61.47 -3.79
N ASN A 150 4.11 -61.99 -2.56
CA ASN A 150 4.16 -63.43 -2.28
C ASN A 150 2.85 -64.01 -1.69
N GLY A 151 1.78 -63.22 -1.52
CA GLY A 151 0.56 -63.62 -0.81
C GLY A 151 -0.70 -63.68 -1.68
N ILE A 152 -1.20 -64.88 -1.96
CA ILE A 152 -2.41 -65.20 -2.77
C ILE A 152 -3.74 -64.89 -2.01
N ASN A 153 -3.72 -64.32 -0.81
CA ASN A 153 -4.92 -64.22 0.03
C ASN A 153 -5.58 -62.82 0.01
N GLN A 154 -6.76 -62.72 -0.60
CA GLN A 154 -7.57 -61.49 -0.71
C GLN A 154 -8.04 -60.91 0.65
N SER A 155 -7.98 -61.67 1.76
CA SER A 155 -8.32 -61.14 3.10
C SER A 155 -7.28 -60.16 3.67
N TYR A 156 -6.09 -60.08 3.06
CA TYR A 156 -4.98 -59.23 3.53
C TYR A 156 -5.27 -57.73 3.38
N TRP A 157 -6.05 -57.33 2.37
CA TRP A 157 -6.49 -55.94 2.16
C TRP A 157 -7.49 -55.46 3.24
N LYS A 158 -8.26 -56.37 3.86
CA LYS A 158 -9.15 -56.02 4.98
C LYS A 158 -8.38 -55.69 6.27
N ASN A 159 -7.13 -56.12 6.38
CA ASN A 159 -6.23 -55.77 7.49
C ASN A 159 -5.50 -54.44 7.29
N LEU A 160 -5.88 -53.62 6.30
CA LEU A 160 -5.31 -52.28 6.11
C LEU A 160 -5.69 -51.31 7.25
N ILE A 161 -6.69 -51.66 8.07
CA ILE A 161 -6.97 -50.96 9.33
C ILE A 161 -5.95 -51.37 10.41
N ASN A 162 -5.55 -52.64 10.48
CA ASN A 162 -4.44 -53.10 11.31
C ASN A 162 -3.08 -52.63 10.77
N TYR A 163 -2.99 -52.19 9.51
CA TYR A 163 -1.79 -51.57 8.95
C TYR A 163 -1.42 -50.28 9.67
N TRP A 164 -2.37 -49.52 10.24
CA TRP A 164 -2.02 -48.38 11.11
C TRP A 164 -1.34 -48.80 12.42
N GLU A 165 -1.63 -50.01 12.93
CA GLU A 165 -0.90 -50.61 14.06
C GLU A 165 0.47 -51.19 13.65
N PHE A 166 0.62 -51.54 12.36
CA PHE A 166 1.85 -52.09 11.76
C PHE A 166 2.70 -51.10 10.96
N VAL A 167 2.25 -49.85 10.75
CA VAL A 167 3.15 -48.70 10.55
C VAL A 167 3.93 -48.64 11.84
N ALA A 168 4.98 -49.45 11.89
CA ALA A 168 5.85 -49.53 13.03
C ALA A 168 6.37 -48.12 13.19
N ILE A 169 5.80 -47.41 14.17
CA ILE A 169 6.46 -46.31 14.86
C ILE A 169 7.90 -46.79 14.98
N PRO A 170 8.87 -46.12 14.35
CA PRO A 170 10.22 -46.64 14.25
C PRO A 170 10.62 -47.01 15.67
N ARG A 171 10.85 -48.32 15.90
CA ARG A 171 11.03 -48.87 17.25
C ARG A 171 12.20 -48.18 17.97
N SER A 172 13.10 -47.60 17.18
CA SER A 172 14.01 -46.54 17.55
C SER A 172 13.35 -45.16 17.48
N SER A 173 12.89 -44.64 18.62
CA SER A 173 12.49 -43.24 18.89
C SER A 173 11.98 -42.45 17.67
N PRO A 174 10.66 -42.34 17.45
CA PRO A 174 10.07 -41.45 16.44
C PRO A 174 10.62 -40.02 16.47
N ALA A 175 11.05 -39.53 17.64
CA ALA A 175 11.58 -38.18 17.79
C ALA A 175 12.80 -37.89 16.89
N LEU A 176 13.72 -38.84 16.68
CA LEU A 176 14.94 -38.58 15.90
C LEU A 176 14.66 -38.45 14.40
N CYS A 177 13.84 -39.34 13.83
CA CYS A 177 13.47 -39.24 12.41
C CYS A 177 12.64 -37.98 12.12
N TYR A 178 11.70 -37.60 12.99
CA TYR A 178 10.96 -36.35 12.86
C TYR A 178 11.87 -35.12 13.02
N PHE A 179 12.81 -35.14 13.96
CA PHE A 179 13.76 -34.05 14.17
C PHE A 179 14.65 -33.80 12.93
N PHE A 180 15.16 -34.86 12.30
CA PHE A 180 15.98 -34.72 11.09
C PHE A 180 15.18 -34.26 9.86
N LEU A 181 13.95 -34.73 9.69
CA LEU A 181 13.05 -34.24 8.64
C LEU A 181 12.78 -32.72 8.81
N ILE A 182 12.53 -32.28 10.05
CA ILE A 182 12.32 -30.87 10.38
C ILE A 182 13.58 -30.05 10.06
N ILE A 183 14.79 -30.52 10.41
CA ILE A 183 16.04 -29.80 10.10
C ILE A 183 16.26 -29.65 8.60
N VAL A 184 16.00 -30.70 7.81
CA VAL A 184 16.16 -30.66 6.34
C VAL A 184 15.17 -29.67 5.71
N LEU A 185 13.91 -29.66 6.19
CA LEU A 185 12.90 -28.69 5.76
C LEU A 185 13.30 -27.25 6.15
N LEU A 186 13.88 -27.04 7.34
CA LEU A 186 14.38 -25.74 7.79
C LEU A 186 15.55 -25.24 6.93
N LEU A 187 16.49 -26.12 6.54
CA LEU A 187 17.65 -25.76 5.71
C LEU A 187 17.26 -25.46 4.26
N LEU A 188 16.36 -26.24 3.67
CA LEU A 188 15.86 -25.99 2.31
C LEU A 188 14.98 -24.74 2.24
N GLY A 189 14.19 -24.48 3.28
CA GLY A 189 13.37 -23.28 3.39
C GLY A 189 14.20 -21.99 3.36
N LYS A 190 15.31 -21.92 4.10
CA LYS A 190 16.06 -20.68 4.34
C LYS A 190 16.47 -19.92 3.06
N GLY A 191 16.84 -20.63 2.00
CA GLY A 191 17.22 -20.04 0.71
C GLY A 191 16.04 -19.53 -0.12
N TYR A 192 14.93 -20.27 -0.13
CA TYR A 192 13.69 -19.86 -0.78
C TYR A 192 13.07 -18.66 -0.08
N PHE A 193 13.06 -18.66 1.26
CA PHE A 193 12.56 -17.55 2.07
C PHE A 193 13.36 -16.26 1.91
N LYS A 194 14.69 -16.33 1.85
CA LYS A 194 15.51 -15.12 1.60
C LYS A 194 15.16 -14.46 0.26
N THR A 195 14.84 -15.26 -0.75
CA THR A 195 14.41 -14.77 -2.06
C THR A 195 13.02 -14.16 -2.00
N LEU A 196 12.08 -14.78 -1.27
CA LEU A 196 10.74 -14.23 -1.05
C LEU A 196 10.77 -12.91 -0.26
N LEU A 197 11.59 -12.83 0.79
CA LEU A 197 11.74 -11.62 1.61
C LEU A 197 12.24 -10.45 0.78
N ARG A 198 13.28 -10.67 -0.06
CA ARG A 198 13.79 -9.63 -0.98
C ARG A 198 12.76 -9.19 -2.02
N LYS A 199 11.96 -10.13 -2.56
CA LYS A 199 10.87 -9.78 -3.49
C LYS A 199 9.80 -8.95 -2.80
N TRP A 200 9.50 -9.26 -1.54
CA TRP A 200 8.55 -8.49 -0.74
C TRP A 200 9.07 -7.08 -0.42
N GLU A 201 10.32 -6.95 0.06
CA GLU A 201 10.97 -5.64 0.32
C GLU A 201 10.99 -4.77 -0.94
N SER A 202 11.34 -5.35 -2.10
CA SER A 202 11.34 -4.64 -3.38
C SER A 202 9.94 -4.17 -3.79
N SER A 203 8.90 -4.96 -3.52
CA SER A 203 7.51 -4.61 -3.83
C SER A 203 6.99 -3.50 -2.91
N GLU A 204 7.35 -3.53 -1.62
CA GLU A 204 7.01 -2.47 -0.67
C GLU A 204 7.65 -1.13 -1.06
N GLN A 205 8.93 -1.13 -1.42
CA GLN A 205 9.60 0.07 -1.92
C GLN A 205 8.95 0.61 -3.20
N ALA A 206 8.55 -0.27 -4.13
CA ALA A 206 7.85 0.12 -5.35
C ALA A 206 6.48 0.75 -5.06
N ILE A 207 5.73 0.23 -4.08
CA ILE A 207 4.44 0.78 -3.64
C ILE A 207 4.63 2.18 -3.03
N ILE A 208 5.63 2.36 -2.16
CA ILE A 208 5.94 3.68 -1.56
C ILE A 208 6.28 4.68 -2.67
N ALA A 209 7.23 4.34 -3.55
CA ALA A 209 7.65 5.24 -4.64
C ALA A 209 6.49 5.61 -5.59
N LYS A 210 5.57 4.67 -5.87
CA LYS A 210 4.37 4.95 -6.69
C LYS A 210 3.37 5.84 -5.96
N ASN A 211 3.17 5.68 -4.65
CA ASN A 211 2.31 6.57 -3.86
C ASN A 211 2.87 8.00 -3.84
N ASP A 212 4.19 8.15 -3.63
CA ASP A 212 4.86 9.46 -3.64
C ASP A 212 4.70 10.13 -5.02
N LEU A 213 4.86 9.36 -6.10
CA LEU A 213 4.66 9.85 -7.47
C LEU A 213 3.20 10.27 -7.71
N ILE A 214 2.21 9.52 -7.22
CA ILE A 214 0.79 9.89 -7.32
C ILE A 214 0.54 11.21 -6.59
N GLU A 215 1.11 11.41 -5.40
CA GLU A 215 0.98 12.66 -4.65
C GLU A 215 1.60 13.84 -5.41
N GLN A 216 2.80 13.67 -5.97
CA GLN A 216 3.45 14.68 -6.81
C GLN A 216 2.59 15.05 -8.03
N LEU A 217 2.10 14.06 -8.78
CA LEU A 217 1.22 14.28 -9.94
C LEU A 217 -0.11 14.95 -9.53
N HIS A 218 -0.64 14.63 -8.34
CA HIS A 218 -1.85 15.27 -7.83
C HIS A 218 -1.62 16.75 -7.50
N ASN A 219 -0.48 17.08 -6.89
CA ASN A 219 -0.08 18.45 -6.59
C ASN A 219 0.16 19.27 -7.87
N GLU A 220 0.81 18.69 -8.88
CA GLU A 220 0.96 19.33 -10.20
C GLU A 220 -0.40 19.59 -10.86
N LYS A 221 -1.33 18.63 -10.80
CA LYS A 221 -2.70 18.81 -11.31
C LYS A 221 -3.44 19.95 -10.60
N LEU A 222 -3.30 20.07 -9.28
CA LEU A 222 -3.90 21.17 -8.52
C LEU A 222 -3.31 22.52 -8.93
N LYS A 223 -1.99 22.57 -9.14
CA LYS A 223 -1.30 23.78 -9.63
C LYS A 223 -1.81 24.19 -11.01
N LEU A 224 -1.88 23.28 -11.98
CA LEU A 224 -2.43 23.56 -13.31
C LEU A 224 -3.90 24.01 -13.25
N LYS A 225 -4.73 23.37 -12.41
CA LYS A 225 -6.13 23.78 -12.23
C LYS A 225 -6.23 25.23 -11.75
N SER A 226 -5.37 25.63 -10.81
CA SER A 226 -5.31 27.02 -10.34
C SER A 226 -4.86 27.98 -11.44
N GLN A 227 -3.90 27.59 -12.27
CA GLN A 227 -3.42 28.37 -13.41
C GLN A 227 -4.50 28.54 -14.48
N ASN A 228 -5.22 27.48 -14.87
CA ASN A 228 -6.34 27.58 -15.82
C ASN A 228 -7.45 28.50 -15.29
N THR A 229 -7.72 28.45 -13.99
CA THR A 229 -8.73 29.35 -13.38
C THR A 229 -8.30 30.82 -13.48
N ALA A 230 -7.01 31.10 -13.29
CA ALA A 230 -6.46 32.44 -13.44
C ALA A 230 -6.44 32.92 -14.90
N LEU A 231 -6.05 32.04 -15.84
CA LEU A 231 -6.04 32.33 -17.27
C LEU A 231 -7.46 32.57 -17.81
N ASN A 232 -8.45 31.76 -17.44
CA ASN A 232 -9.85 31.99 -17.81
C ASN A 232 -10.33 33.36 -17.34
N LYS A 233 -10.02 33.73 -16.10
CA LYS A 233 -10.38 35.06 -15.58
C LYS A 233 -9.70 36.19 -16.36
N GLN A 234 -8.45 36.01 -16.81
CA GLN A 234 -7.76 36.97 -17.67
C GLN A 234 -8.40 37.05 -19.05
N LEU A 235 -8.83 35.92 -19.61
CA LEU A 235 -9.53 35.85 -20.89
C LEU A 235 -10.87 36.59 -20.83
N ASP A 236 -11.69 36.33 -19.80
CA ASP A 236 -12.96 37.02 -19.57
C ASP A 236 -12.75 38.55 -19.46
N GLN A 237 -11.69 38.97 -18.78
CA GLN A 237 -11.35 40.39 -18.63
C GLN A 237 -10.90 41.02 -19.95
N ALA A 238 -10.11 40.30 -20.74
CA ALA A 238 -9.66 40.75 -22.05
C ALA A 238 -10.85 40.88 -23.03
N GLU A 239 -11.76 39.90 -23.04
CA GLU A 239 -12.96 39.92 -23.88
C GLU A 239 -13.88 41.11 -23.53
N LEU A 240 -14.07 41.40 -22.23
CA LEU A 240 -14.80 42.60 -21.80
C LEU A 240 -14.13 43.90 -22.26
N ALA A 241 -12.80 43.97 -22.22
CA ALA A 241 -12.04 45.14 -22.66
C ALA A 241 -12.17 45.34 -24.19
N VAL A 242 -11.98 44.28 -24.98
CA VAL A 242 -12.15 44.30 -26.45
C VAL A 242 -13.56 44.75 -26.82
N ASN A 243 -14.59 44.15 -26.23
CA ASN A 243 -15.98 44.55 -26.45
C ASN A 243 -16.25 46.03 -26.10
N GLY A 244 -15.57 46.56 -25.07
CA GLY A 244 -15.63 47.98 -24.71
C GLY A 244 -14.99 48.89 -25.76
N LEU A 245 -13.80 48.52 -26.24
CA LEU A 245 -13.05 49.25 -27.26
C LEU A 245 -13.77 49.22 -28.62
N GLU A 246 -14.35 48.09 -29.02
CA GLU A 246 -15.14 47.98 -30.26
C GLU A 246 -16.36 48.90 -30.24
N LYS A 247 -17.06 49.00 -29.11
CA LYS A 247 -18.18 49.95 -28.94
C LYS A 247 -17.73 51.39 -29.06
N GLN A 248 -16.58 51.74 -28.48
CA GLN A 248 -16.01 53.08 -28.62
C GLN A 248 -15.63 53.37 -30.07
N HIS A 249 -15.08 52.39 -30.79
CA HIS A 249 -14.68 52.54 -32.18
C HIS A 249 -15.89 52.74 -33.09
N LEU A 250 -16.99 52.01 -32.83
CA LEU A 250 -18.25 52.21 -33.53
C LEU A 250 -18.82 53.62 -33.30
N ALA A 251 -18.78 54.11 -32.06
CA ALA A 251 -19.24 55.46 -31.72
C ALA A 251 -18.40 56.55 -32.42
N MET A 252 -17.06 56.43 -32.41
CA MET A 252 -16.18 57.36 -33.12
C MET A 252 -16.39 57.32 -34.63
N THR A 253 -16.68 56.14 -35.20
CA THR A 253 -17.00 56.00 -36.63
C THR A 253 -18.27 56.77 -37.00
N GLN A 254 -19.31 56.70 -36.15
CA GLN A 254 -20.55 57.46 -36.32
C GLN A 254 -20.32 58.97 -36.16
N GLU A 255 -19.56 59.39 -35.16
CA GLU A 255 -19.19 60.80 -34.94
C GLU A 255 -18.42 61.37 -36.14
N LYS A 256 -17.50 60.59 -36.71
CA LYS A 256 -16.77 60.98 -37.93
C LYS A 256 -17.70 61.19 -39.11
N GLN A 257 -18.68 60.29 -39.33
CA GLN A 257 -19.66 60.44 -40.40
C GLN A 257 -20.51 61.71 -40.24
N GLN A 258 -20.88 62.05 -39.00
CA GLN A 258 -21.61 63.29 -38.70
C GLN A 258 -20.76 64.53 -38.99
N LEU A 259 -19.50 64.54 -38.56
CA LEU A 259 -18.53 65.62 -38.85
C LEU A 259 -18.28 65.79 -40.35
N ASP A 260 -18.04 64.68 -41.07
CA ASP A 260 -17.85 64.70 -42.53
C ASP A 260 -19.08 65.29 -43.24
N SER A 261 -20.29 64.93 -42.79
CA SER A 261 -21.54 65.48 -43.34
C SER A 261 -21.70 66.98 -43.06
N ALA A 262 -21.40 67.43 -41.84
CA ALA A 262 -21.46 68.84 -41.45
C ALA A 262 -20.46 69.70 -42.24
N LEU A 263 -19.24 69.19 -42.47
CA LEU A 263 -18.23 69.86 -43.30
C LEU A 263 -18.68 70.02 -44.75
N ILE A 264 -19.33 68.99 -45.33
CA ILE A 264 -19.89 69.06 -46.68
C ILE A 264 -20.99 70.12 -46.75
N GLU A 265 -21.91 70.13 -45.78
CA GLU A 265 -23.01 71.09 -45.72
C GLU A 265 -22.49 72.53 -45.61
N LEU A 266 -21.50 72.77 -44.76
CA LEU A 266 -20.95 74.11 -44.55
C LEU A 266 -20.18 74.62 -45.78
N ASN A 267 -19.41 73.75 -46.44
CA ASN A 267 -18.78 74.07 -47.73
C ASN A 267 -19.81 74.41 -48.82
N ALA A 268 -20.95 73.72 -48.83
CA ALA A 268 -22.04 74.03 -49.75
C ALA A 268 -22.66 75.41 -49.45
N LYS A 269 -22.83 75.77 -48.17
CA LYS A 269 -23.30 77.12 -47.75
C LYS A 269 -22.34 78.22 -48.18
N ILE A 270 -21.03 78.04 -47.99
CA ILE A 270 -20.00 79.00 -48.45
C ILE A 270 -20.08 79.18 -49.97
N THR A 271 -20.19 78.07 -50.71
CA THR A 271 -20.29 78.10 -52.17
C THR A 271 -21.55 78.83 -52.64
N LEU A 272 -22.68 78.54 -52.01
CA LEU A 272 -23.96 79.17 -52.32
C LEU A 272 -23.94 80.68 -52.04
N GLU A 273 -23.43 81.11 -50.89
CA GLU A 273 -23.32 82.54 -50.54
C GLU A 273 -22.40 83.28 -51.52
N LYS A 274 -21.27 82.67 -51.92
CA LYS A 274 -20.36 83.23 -52.94
C LYS A 274 -21.05 83.38 -54.30
N GLU A 275 -21.87 82.42 -54.71
CA GLU A 275 -22.64 82.53 -55.96
C GLU A 275 -23.79 83.54 -55.88
N GLN A 276 -24.49 83.61 -54.74
CA GLN A 276 -25.53 84.62 -54.49
C GLN A 276 -24.96 86.04 -54.51
N LEU A 277 -23.82 86.27 -53.88
CA LEU A 277 -23.11 87.56 -53.92
C LEU A 277 -22.74 87.96 -55.36
N LYS A 278 -22.20 87.02 -56.16
CA LYS A 278 -21.90 87.27 -57.58
C LYS A 278 -23.17 87.62 -58.37
N GLY A 279 -24.29 86.97 -58.06
CA GLY A 279 -25.61 87.25 -58.62
C GLY A 279 -26.07 88.67 -58.31
N HIS A 280 -26.16 89.04 -57.02
CA HIS A 280 -26.56 90.38 -56.59
C HIS A 280 -25.68 91.47 -57.20
N ILE A 281 -24.36 91.29 -57.24
CA ILE A 281 -23.45 92.26 -57.87
C ILE A 281 -23.74 92.42 -59.38
N ARG A 282 -24.11 91.33 -60.06
CA ARG A 282 -24.46 91.38 -61.49
C ARG A 282 -25.76 92.14 -61.71
N ASP A 283 -26.76 91.90 -60.87
CA ASP A 283 -28.07 92.56 -60.95
C ASP A 283 -27.94 94.06 -60.69
N ILE A 284 -27.20 94.45 -59.63
CA ILE A 284 -26.92 95.86 -59.32
C ILE A 284 -26.14 96.54 -60.45
N LYS A 285 -25.19 95.84 -61.09
CA LYS A 285 -24.48 96.38 -62.26
C LYS A 285 -25.40 96.56 -63.47
N ALA A 286 -26.38 95.68 -63.67
CA ALA A 286 -27.37 95.81 -64.73
C ALA A 286 -28.33 96.97 -64.46
N GLU A 287 -28.79 97.14 -63.21
CA GLU A 287 -29.61 98.27 -62.78
C GLU A 287 -28.85 99.59 -62.92
N LYS A 288 -27.58 99.62 -62.51
CA LYS A 288 -26.69 100.77 -62.74
C LYS A 288 -26.61 101.13 -64.22
N LEU A 289 -26.37 100.16 -65.10
CA LEU A 289 -26.26 100.40 -66.53
C LEU A 289 -27.58 100.97 -67.10
N LYS A 290 -28.71 100.43 -66.67
CA LYS A 290 -30.04 100.93 -67.04
C LYS A 290 -30.26 102.37 -66.56
N ALA A 291 -29.94 102.67 -65.29
CA ALA A 291 -30.04 104.02 -64.73
C ALA A 291 -29.12 105.02 -65.45
N MET A 292 -27.92 104.58 -65.86
CA MET A 292 -27.01 105.40 -66.68
C MET A 292 -27.61 105.70 -68.06
N GLN A 293 -28.16 104.69 -68.75
CA GLN A 293 -28.81 104.87 -70.06
C GLN A 293 -30.04 105.78 -69.97
N GLU A 294 -30.86 105.64 -68.92
CA GLU A 294 -32.02 106.50 -68.67
C GLU A 294 -31.60 107.94 -68.37
N ALA A 295 -30.52 108.16 -67.61
CA ALA A 295 -29.97 109.49 -67.36
C ALA A 295 -29.41 110.12 -68.64
N GLU A 296 -28.64 109.38 -69.44
CA GLU A 296 -28.13 109.84 -70.74
C GLU A 296 -29.28 110.24 -71.68
N GLN A 297 -30.34 109.44 -71.78
CA GLN A 297 -31.51 109.77 -72.61
C GLN A 297 -32.27 111.01 -72.10
N LYS A 298 -32.41 111.16 -70.79
CA LYS A 298 -33.18 112.25 -70.17
C LYS A 298 -32.47 113.59 -70.26
N TYR A 299 -31.15 113.62 -70.09
CA TYR A 299 -30.33 114.84 -70.06
C TYR A 299 -29.54 115.08 -71.36
N ALA A 300 -29.83 114.36 -72.45
CA ALA A 300 -29.11 114.45 -73.74
C ALA A 300 -29.09 115.86 -74.36
N ASN A 301 -30.05 116.73 -74.01
CA ASN A 301 -30.19 118.10 -74.52
C ASN A 301 -29.87 119.18 -73.47
N ASP A 302 -29.46 118.78 -72.27
CA ASP A 302 -29.14 119.69 -71.16
C ASP A 302 -27.63 120.04 -71.13
N VAL A 303 -27.24 121.01 -70.29
CA VAL A 303 -25.84 121.47 -70.17
C VAL A 303 -24.95 120.32 -69.66
N ASP A 304 -23.83 120.05 -70.34
CA ASP A 304 -22.87 118.94 -70.07
C ASP A 304 -22.56 118.70 -68.58
N HIS A 305 -22.48 119.77 -67.78
CA HIS A 305 -22.21 119.68 -66.35
C HIS A 305 -23.30 118.91 -65.57
N ILE A 306 -24.57 119.01 -65.97
CA ILE A 306 -25.71 118.34 -65.30
C ILE A 306 -25.63 116.82 -65.52
N LEU A 307 -25.31 116.39 -66.74
CA LEU A 307 -25.12 114.98 -67.06
C LEU A 307 -23.92 114.39 -66.31
N GLN A 308 -22.82 115.13 -66.19
CA GLN A 308 -21.64 114.73 -65.41
C GLN A 308 -21.97 114.56 -63.91
N GLU A 309 -22.69 115.52 -63.33
CA GLU A 309 -23.09 115.49 -61.92
C GLU A 309 -24.01 114.28 -61.63
N LYS A 310 -24.99 114.01 -62.49
CA LYS A 310 -25.90 112.85 -62.32
C LYS A 310 -25.20 111.51 -62.53
N THR A 311 -24.25 111.45 -63.46
CA THR A 311 -23.42 110.25 -63.65
C THR A 311 -22.58 109.96 -62.40
N LEU A 312 -22.02 111.00 -61.77
CA LEU A 312 -21.27 110.86 -60.53
C LEU A 312 -22.14 110.37 -59.37
N GLU A 313 -23.36 110.92 -59.23
CA GLU A 313 -24.33 110.54 -58.20
C GLU A 313 -24.76 109.06 -58.35
N ILE A 314 -25.10 108.63 -59.56
CA ILE A 314 -25.43 107.22 -59.87
C ILE A 314 -24.23 106.31 -59.56
N ASN A 315 -23.01 106.72 -59.94
CA ASN A 315 -21.81 105.95 -59.66
C ASN A 315 -21.55 105.79 -58.15
N GLN A 316 -21.75 106.84 -57.35
CA GLN A 316 -21.58 106.82 -55.90
C GLN A 316 -22.64 105.95 -55.22
N TYR A 317 -23.91 106.08 -55.62
CA TYR A 317 -25.01 105.28 -55.07
C TYR A 317 -24.75 103.77 -55.24
N TYR A 318 -24.54 103.31 -56.48
CA TYR A 318 -24.33 101.89 -56.75
C TYR A 318 -22.98 101.37 -56.25
N ALA A 319 -21.96 102.23 -56.11
CA ALA A 319 -20.70 101.85 -55.45
C ALA A 319 -20.89 101.56 -53.95
N ASN A 320 -21.68 102.39 -53.26
CA ASN A 320 -22.03 102.17 -51.85
C ASN A 320 -22.89 100.93 -51.66
N GLU A 321 -23.88 100.70 -52.53
CA GLU A 321 -24.76 99.53 -52.47
C GLU A 321 -23.98 98.22 -52.68
N ILE A 322 -23.09 98.18 -53.68
CA ILE A 322 -22.17 97.04 -53.88
C ILE A 322 -21.26 96.86 -52.65
N SER A 323 -20.79 97.94 -52.04
CA SER A 323 -19.93 97.87 -50.85
C SER A 323 -20.66 97.28 -49.64
N LEU A 324 -21.91 97.66 -49.40
CA LEU A 324 -22.72 97.16 -48.28
C LEU A 324 -23.03 95.68 -48.43
N ILE A 325 -23.44 95.24 -49.62
CA ILE A 325 -23.75 93.82 -49.88
C ILE A 325 -22.49 92.96 -49.83
N LYS A 326 -21.34 93.48 -50.30
CA LYS A 326 -20.06 92.80 -50.14
C LYS A 326 -19.69 92.64 -48.67
N ALA A 327 -19.88 93.66 -47.84
CA ALA A 327 -19.57 93.58 -46.41
C ALA A 327 -20.45 92.53 -45.72
N ASP A 328 -21.77 92.56 -45.93
CA ASP A 328 -22.70 91.58 -45.33
C ASP A 328 -22.41 90.14 -45.76
N SER A 329 -22.17 89.89 -47.06
CA SER A 329 -21.81 88.55 -47.53
C SER A 329 -20.41 88.13 -47.06
N GLN A 330 -19.46 89.06 -46.91
CA GLN A 330 -18.13 88.75 -46.37
C GLN A 330 -18.23 88.31 -44.91
N ASP A 331 -19.00 89.01 -44.08
CA ASP A 331 -19.21 88.64 -42.68
C ASP A 331 -19.82 87.23 -42.54
N LYS A 332 -20.78 86.88 -43.42
CA LYS A 332 -21.36 85.52 -43.48
C LYS A 332 -20.35 84.48 -43.92
N ILE A 333 -19.57 84.76 -44.96
CA ILE A 333 -18.52 83.87 -45.46
C ILE A 333 -17.47 83.65 -44.37
N ASP A 334 -17.00 84.70 -43.70
CA ASP A 334 -15.99 84.62 -42.63
C ASP A 334 -16.51 83.80 -41.45
N ASN A 335 -17.78 83.96 -41.08
CA ASN A 335 -18.40 83.13 -40.04
C ASN A 335 -18.50 81.65 -40.46
N TYR A 336 -18.86 81.35 -41.71
CA TYR A 336 -18.87 79.98 -42.21
C TYR A 336 -17.45 79.40 -42.30
N GLU A 337 -16.46 80.17 -42.74
CA GLU A 337 -15.05 79.73 -42.83
C GLU A 337 -14.47 79.48 -41.43
N HIS A 338 -14.82 80.30 -40.43
CA HIS A 338 -14.45 80.06 -39.03
C HIS A 338 -15.04 78.75 -38.49
N ASN A 339 -16.35 78.52 -38.72
CA ASN A 339 -17.01 77.27 -38.32
C ASN A 339 -16.44 76.06 -39.08
N LEU A 340 -16.02 76.22 -40.35
CA LEU A 340 -15.38 75.18 -41.13
C LEU A 340 -14.06 74.76 -40.49
N GLN A 341 -13.26 75.74 -40.06
CA GLN A 341 -11.98 75.52 -39.42
C GLN A 341 -12.16 74.78 -38.08
N ALA A 342 -13.12 75.20 -37.25
CA ALA A 342 -13.43 74.51 -35.99
C ALA A 342 -13.86 73.04 -36.22
N LEU A 343 -14.69 72.76 -37.23
CA LEU A 343 -15.08 71.40 -37.59
C LEU A 343 -13.92 70.57 -38.16
N ALA A 344 -13.01 71.19 -38.92
CA ALA A 344 -11.82 70.53 -39.44
C ALA A 344 -10.85 70.13 -38.32
N GLU A 345 -10.66 70.99 -37.32
CA GLU A 345 -9.87 70.71 -36.12
C GLU A 345 -10.49 69.57 -35.30
N ALA A 346 -11.82 69.60 -35.07
CA ALA A 346 -12.53 68.52 -34.38
C ALA A 346 -12.41 67.17 -35.11
N ARG A 347 -12.48 67.17 -36.44
CA ARG A 347 -12.27 65.98 -37.27
C ARG A 347 -10.84 65.43 -37.15
N GLN A 348 -9.85 66.30 -37.13
CA GLN A 348 -8.45 65.89 -36.99
C GLN A 348 -8.18 65.28 -35.61
N ASP A 349 -8.71 65.89 -34.56
CA ASP A 349 -8.62 65.36 -33.19
C ASP A 349 -9.33 64.00 -33.05
N LEU A 350 -10.52 63.85 -33.64
CA LEU A 350 -11.23 62.57 -33.69
C LEU A 350 -10.42 61.49 -34.44
N ALA A 351 -9.76 61.85 -35.55
CA ALA A 351 -8.92 60.92 -36.29
C ALA A 351 -7.72 60.43 -35.44
N LEU A 352 -7.13 61.32 -34.66
CA LEU A 352 -5.99 60.99 -33.78
C LEU A 352 -6.44 60.08 -32.63
N ARG A 353 -7.59 60.38 -32.01
CA ARG A 353 -8.22 59.52 -31.00
C ARG A 353 -8.58 58.14 -31.55
N ASN A 354 -9.10 58.07 -32.78
CA ASN A 354 -9.47 56.80 -33.41
C ASN A 354 -8.25 55.93 -33.75
N THR A 355 -7.13 56.53 -34.18
CA THR A 355 -5.87 55.80 -34.38
C THR A 355 -5.39 55.18 -33.08
N LYS A 356 -5.40 55.95 -31.98
CA LYS A 356 -5.00 55.46 -30.66
C LYS A 356 -5.88 54.31 -30.19
N LEU A 357 -7.19 54.42 -30.42
CA LEU A 357 -8.15 53.37 -30.07
C LEU A 357 -7.91 52.07 -30.86
N LEU A 358 -7.59 52.17 -32.14
CA LEU A 358 -7.25 51.01 -32.99
C LEU A 358 -5.97 50.31 -32.51
N GLU A 359 -4.95 51.07 -32.10
CA GLU A 359 -3.74 50.50 -31.48
C GLU A 359 -4.06 49.75 -30.19
N ASP A 360 -4.91 50.32 -29.33
CA ASP A 360 -5.30 49.71 -28.06
C ASP A 360 -6.15 48.46 -28.28
N LEU A 361 -7.00 48.44 -29.32
CA LEU A 361 -7.78 47.29 -29.74
C LEU A 361 -6.89 46.15 -30.26
N ASP A 362 -5.92 46.48 -31.13
CA ASP A 362 -4.96 45.51 -31.66
C ASP A 362 -4.11 44.89 -30.54
N ALA A 363 -3.58 45.73 -29.65
CA ALA A 363 -2.83 45.27 -28.47
C ALA A 363 -3.66 44.37 -27.54
N SER A 364 -4.93 44.70 -27.31
CA SER A 364 -5.84 43.90 -26.47
C SER A 364 -6.19 42.57 -27.13
N THR A 365 -6.36 42.54 -28.45
CA THR A 365 -6.65 41.32 -29.21
C THR A 365 -5.44 40.38 -29.20
N ILE A 366 -4.22 40.91 -29.38
CA ILE A 366 -2.98 40.13 -29.28
C ILE A 366 -2.82 39.49 -27.89
N LEU A 367 -3.13 40.23 -26.82
CA LEU A 367 -3.10 39.71 -25.45
C LEU A 367 -4.12 38.58 -25.26
N MET A 368 -5.33 38.73 -25.80
CA MET A 368 -6.38 37.71 -25.75
C MET A 368 -5.92 36.41 -26.42
N ASP A 369 -5.35 36.49 -27.62
CA ASP A 369 -4.79 35.35 -28.36
C ASP A 369 -3.63 34.67 -27.62
N GLU A 370 -2.82 35.44 -26.89
CA GLU A 370 -1.72 34.90 -26.08
C GLU A 370 -2.27 34.13 -24.86
N VAL A 371 -3.28 34.67 -24.18
CA VAL A 371 -3.94 34.02 -23.04
C VAL A 371 -4.63 32.74 -23.49
N GLU A 372 -5.33 32.76 -24.62
CA GLU A 372 -6.01 31.58 -25.17
C GLU A 372 -5.01 30.47 -25.53
N ARG A 373 -3.89 30.80 -26.18
CA ARG A 373 -2.82 29.82 -26.46
C ARG A 373 -2.25 29.20 -25.19
N LYS A 374 -2.01 30.01 -24.15
CA LYS A 374 -1.55 29.50 -22.84
C LYS A 374 -2.58 28.57 -22.19
N LEU A 375 -3.86 28.89 -22.33
CA LEU A 375 -4.95 28.05 -21.84
C LEU A 375 -4.98 26.69 -22.55
N GLN A 376 -4.90 26.68 -23.89
CA GLN A 376 -4.86 25.43 -24.66
C GLN A 376 -3.64 24.55 -24.31
N SER A 377 -2.48 25.17 -24.10
CA SER A 377 -1.27 24.46 -23.67
C SER A 377 -1.46 23.79 -22.30
N THR A 378 -1.96 24.54 -21.32
CA THR A 378 -2.19 24.03 -19.95
C THR A 378 -3.28 22.97 -19.87
N GLU A 379 -4.33 23.06 -20.71
CA GLU A 379 -5.33 21.99 -20.86
C GLU A 379 -4.72 20.70 -21.42
N THR A 380 -3.82 20.81 -22.39
CA THR A 380 -3.11 19.67 -22.98
C THR A 380 -2.21 19.00 -21.93
N GLU A 381 -1.46 19.78 -21.15
CA GLU A 381 -0.65 19.28 -20.04
C GLU A 381 -1.51 18.56 -18.98
N ASN A 382 -2.68 19.11 -18.65
CA ASN A 382 -3.61 18.50 -17.69
C ASN A 382 -4.16 17.15 -18.20
N LYS A 383 -4.45 17.02 -19.50
CA LYS A 383 -4.84 15.74 -20.12
C LYS A 383 -3.72 14.70 -20.01
N GLN A 384 -2.48 15.08 -20.34
CA GLN A 384 -1.32 14.19 -20.23
C GLN A 384 -1.05 13.76 -18.77
N LEU A 385 -1.20 14.66 -17.81
CA LEU A 385 -1.07 14.33 -16.38
C LEU A 385 -2.16 13.38 -15.90
N GLN A 386 -3.40 13.52 -16.36
CA GLN A 386 -4.47 12.58 -16.03
C GLN A 386 -4.19 11.17 -16.55
N GLU A 387 -3.65 11.06 -17.76
CA GLU A 387 -3.27 9.78 -18.34
C GLU A 387 -2.11 9.15 -17.57
N LYS A 388 -1.05 9.92 -17.25
CA LYS A 388 0.05 9.45 -16.39
C LYS A 388 -0.44 8.99 -15.02
N LEU A 389 -1.32 9.76 -14.38
CA LEU A 389 -1.85 9.44 -13.06
C LEU A 389 -2.67 8.14 -13.09
N LYS A 390 -3.46 7.92 -14.15
CA LYS A 390 -4.19 6.67 -14.36
C LYS A 390 -3.23 5.48 -14.52
N VAL A 391 -2.20 5.60 -15.35
CA VAL A 391 -1.19 4.55 -15.55
C VAL A 391 -0.51 4.18 -14.22
N VAL A 392 -0.04 5.17 -13.46
CA VAL A 392 0.63 4.91 -12.17
C VAL A 392 -0.32 4.28 -11.15
N GLN A 393 -1.60 4.67 -11.15
CA GLN A 393 -2.63 4.05 -10.30
C GLN A 393 -2.88 2.59 -10.68
N ASP A 394 -2.99 2.27 -11.97
CA ASP A 394 -3.18 0.91 -12.45
C ASP A 394 -1.98 0.02 -12.09
N GLU A 395 -0.75 0.53 -12.25
CA GLU A 395 0.47 -0.14 -11.83
C GLU A 395 0.53 -0.37 -10.31
N LEU A 396 0.08 0.61 -9.51
CA LEU A 396 0.00 0.47 -8.05
C LEU A 396 -0.98 -0.64 -7.66
N VAL A 397 -2.12 -0.74 -8.34
CA VAL A 397 -3.10 -1.82 -8.11
C VAL A 397 -2.48 -3.18 -8.42
N GLN A 398 -1.79 -3.30 -9.56
CA GLN A 398 -1.09 -4.54 -9.93
C GLN A 398 -0.01 -4.92 -8.92
N GLU A 399 0.77 -3.96 -8.42
CA GLU A 399 1.82 -4.21 -7.43
C GLU A 399 1.22 -4.68 -6.09
N LYS A 400 0.12 -4.04 -5.64
CA LYS A 400 -0.63 -4.47 -4.44
C LYS A 400 -1.23 -5.86 -4.61
N GLN A 401 -1.77 -6.19 -5.79
CA GLN A 401 -2.28 -7.54 -6.08
C GLN A 401 -1.16 -8.59 -6.06
N THR A 402 -0.01 -8.25 -6.64
CA THR A 402 1.19 -9.09 -6.64
C THR A 402 1.66 -9.35 -5.21
N GLN A 403 1.77 -8.31 -4.38
CA GLN A 403 2.09 -8.41 -2.95
C GLN A 403 1.10 -9.29 -2.19
N ASN A 404 -0.21 -9.13 -2.44
CA ASN A 404 -1.25 -9.97 -1.83
C ASN A 404 -1.15 -11.44 -2.25
N THR A 405 -0.76 -11.72 -3.49
CA THR A 405 -0.59 -13.08 -4.01
C THR A 405 0.61 -13.78 -3.38
N PHE A 406 1.69 -13.05 -3.11
CA PHE A 406 2.85 -13.58 -2.38
C PHE A 406 2.57 -13.82 -0.89
N MET A 407 1.61 -13.09 -0.31
CA MET A 407 1.35 -13.07 1.12
C MET A 407 0.15 -13.93 1.51
N THR A 408 0.28 -15.26 1.40
CA THR A 408 -0.73 -16.18 1.96
C THR A 408 -0.84 -16.01 3.48
N LYS A 409 -2.04 -16.24 4.05
CA LYS A 409 -2.33 -16.09 5.48
C LYS A 409 -1.32 -16.84 6.37
N ASP A 410 -0.81 -17.97 5.89
CA ASP A 410 0.16 -18.81 6.59
C ASP A 410 1.59 -18.31 6.46
N LEU A 411 1.98 -17.73 5.32
CA LEU A 411 3.28 -17.08 5.16
C LEU A 411 3.38 -15.80 6.02
N LYS A 412 2.30 -15.01 6.11
CA LYS A 412 2.20 -13.85 7.03
C LYS A 412 2.40 -14.28 8.49
N LYS A 413 1.70 -15.34 8.91
CA LYS A 413 1.83 -15.91 10.26
C LYS A 413 3.24 -16.45 10.54
N TRP A 414 3.90 -17.05 9.55
CA TRP A 414 5.22 -17.66 9.72
C TRP A 414 6.37 -16.65 9.65
N ILE A 415 6.33 -15.65 8.75
CA ILE A 415 7.29 -14.53 8.72
C ILE A 415 7.21 -13.74 10.03
N ALA A 416 5.99 -13.49 10.53
CA ALA A 416 5.79 -12.91 11.84
C ALA A 416 6.43 -13.77 12.95
N ARG A 417 6.21 -15.10 12.95
CA ARG A 417 6.87 -16.02 13.90
C ARG A 417 8.41 -16.03 13.76
N TYR A 418 8.96 -15.89 12.56
CA TYR A 418 10.40 -15.87 12.29
C TYR A 418 11.07 -14.56 12.78
N LEU A 419 10.41 -13.42 12.57
CA LEU A 419 10.83 -12.10 13.09
C LEU A 419 10.68 -12.03 14.62
N LEU A 420 9.65 -12.67 15.18
CA LEU A 420 9.43 -12.82 16.63
C LEU A 420 10.41 -13.80 17.29
N ALA A 421 10.92 -14.80 16.56
CA ALA A 421 11.87 -15.81 17.08
C ALA A 421 13.34 -15.38 17.01
N ASN A 422 13.66 -14.30 16.30
CA ASN A 422 15.00 -13.68 16.29
C ASN A 422 14.95 -12.20 16.73
N PRO A 423 14.56 -11.91 17.99
CA PRO A 423 14.46 -10.53 18.49
C PRO A 423 15.81 -9.88 18.81
N ASN A 424 16.93 -10.61 18.69
CA ASN A 424 18.27 -10.08 19.00
C ASN A 424 18.84 -9.24 17.85
N PHE A 425 18.36 -7.99 17.74
CA PHE A 425 19.28 -6.87 17.67
C PHE A 425 19.59 -6.47 19.12
N ASN A 426 20.86 -6.66 19.52
CA ASN A 426 21.37 -6.61 20.90
C ASN A 426 20.81 -5.48 21.78
N ILE A 427 20.48 -5.78 23.05
CA ILE A 427 21.27 -5.44 24.25
C ILE A 427 20.59 -6.09 25.48
N LYS A 428 21.36 -6.85 26.26
CA LYS A 428 20.96 -7.37 27.59
C LYS A 428 21.25 -6.31 28.65
N SER A 429 20.38 -6.19 29.65
CA SER A 429 20.83 -5.90 31.02
C SER A 429 19.92 -6.54 32.06
N ASN A 430 20.55 -7.25 32.99
CA ASN A 430 19.98 -7.67 34.27
C ASN A 430 19.83 -6.43 35.16
N HIS A 431 18.81 -6.36 36.04
CA HIS A 431 18.94 -5.95 37.44
C HIS A 431 17.62 -6.15 38.21
N SER A 432 17.77 -6.41 39.50
CA SER A 432 16.79 -6.83 40.49
C SER A 432 15.85 -5.73 41.00
N VAL A 433 14.69 -6.15 41.50
CA VAL A 433 13.57 -5.36 42.05
C VAL A 433 13.89 -4.71 43.40
N PRO A 434 13.51 -3.44 43.63
CA PRO A 434 13.27 -2.91 44.98
C PRO A 434 11.77 -2.69 45.23
N LYS A 435 11.35 -2.97 46.47
CA LYS A 435 9.98 -2.88 47.01
C LYS A 435 9.47 -1.43 47.10
N HIS A 436 8.15 -1.31 46.94
CA HIS A 436 7.34 -0.10 46.98
C HIS A 436 7.12 0.51 48.37
N ASN A 437 6.71 1.79 48.37
CA ASN A 437 5.68 2.33 49.25
C ASN A 437 5.08 3.66 48.72
N GLY A 438 3.74 3.70 48.60
CA GLY A 438 2.89 4.81 49.07
C GLY A 438 2.51 5.97 48.13
N ASN A 439 1.22 6.00 47.77
CA ASN A 439 0.27 7.14 47.82
C ASN A 439 0.20 8.23 46.74
N ASP A 440 -0.56 7.91 45.70
CA ASP A 440 -1.40 8.73 44.80
C ASP A 440 -1.49 10.25 44.98
N HIS A 441 -0.86 10.98 44.06
CA HIS A 441 -1.28 12.27 43.48
C HIS A 441 -0.76 12.47 42.03
N HIS A 442 -0.08 11.48 41.40
CA HIS A 442 0.73 11.66 40.18
C HIS A 442 0.08 11.20 38.86
N GLY A 443 -1.19 10.79 38.86
CA GLY A 443 -1.79 10.17 37.69
C GLY A 443 -2.07 11.10 36.51
N ASN A 444 -2.46 12.34 36.78
CA ASN A 444 -2.66 13.35 35.74
C ASN A 444 -1.34 13.77 35.09
N ASP A 445 -0.26 13.89 35.87
CA ASP A 445 1.08 14.23 35.36
C ASP A 445 1.62 13.19 34.37
N TYR A 446 1.31 11.90 34.57
CA TYR A 446 1.76 10.83 33.67
C TYR A 446 1.05 10.88 32.32
N VAL A 447 -0.28 11.05 32.32
CA VAL A 447 -1.07 11.19 31.08
C VAL A 447 -0.63 12.44 30.31
N GLU A 448 -0.40 13.55 31.01
CA GLU A 448 0.06 14.80 30.40
C GLU A 448 1.50 14.69 29.84
N LYS A 449 2.38 13.94 30.51
CA LYS A 449 3.73 13.62 29.98
C LYS A 449 3.64 12.81 28.68
N ILE A 450 2.83 11.75 28.66
CA ILE A 450 2.62 10.93 27.46
C ILE A 450 1.99 11.75 26.33
N PHE A 451 0.99 12.58 26.63
CA PHE A 451 0.37 13.49 25.66
C PHE A 451 1.40 14.45 25.05
N ASN A 452 2.21 15.11 25.88
CA ASN A 452 3.24 16.03 25.42
C ASN A 452 4.34 15.33 24.60
N LEU A 453 4.67 14.08 24.92
CA LEU A 453 5.63 13.26 24.16
C LEU A 453 5.11 12.88 22.78
N VAL A 454 3.87 12.41 22.69
CA VAL A 454 3.20 12.09 21.43
C VAL A 454 3.09 13.33 20.55
N ARG A 455 2.73 14.49 21.14
CA ARG A 455 2.59 15.75 20.40
C ARG A 455 3.92 16.28 19.86
N LYS A 456 5.03 16.11 20.58
CA LYS A 456 6.35 16.62 20.19
C LYS A 456 7.07 15.72 19.18
N ASN A 457 6.59 14.51 18.93
CA ASN A 457 7.19 13.56 18.01
C ASN A 457 6.30 13.37 16.77
N GLU A 458 6.66 14.05 15.67
CA GLU A 458 5.89 14.06 14.41
C GLU A 458 5.73 12.67 13.78
N GLU A 459 6.65 11.74 14.00
CA GLU A 459 6.51 10.36 13.50
C GLU A 459 5.49 9.58 14.31
N ILE A 460 5.33 9.88 15.60
CA ILE A 460 4.42 9.18 16.49
C ILE A 460 2.99 9.72 16.39
N SER A 461 2.83 11.03 16.23
CA SER A 461 1.52 11.67 16.11
C SER A 461 0.72 11.14 14.90
N LYS A 462 1.39 10.64 13.86
CA LYS A 462 0.78 9.95 12.70
C LYS A 462 0.03 8.66 13.08
N PHE A 463 0.40 8.02 14.18
CA PHE A 463 -0.16 6.73 14.61
C PHE A 463 -1.17 6.85 15.76
N VAL A 464 -1.28 8.03 16.40
CA VAL A 464 -2.11 8.25 17.59
C VAL A 464 -3.15 9.34 17.31
N LYS A 465 -4.43 8.95 17.28
CA LYS A 465 -5.58 9.87 17.09
C LYS A 465 -5.85 10.73 18.31
N ALA A 466 -5.70 10.16 19.50
CA ALA A 466 -5.98 10.84 20.77
C ALA A 466 -5.25 10.14 21.92
N VAL A 467 -5.01 10.88 23.00
CA VAL A 467 -4.54 10.33 24.28
C VAL A 467 -5.58 10.67 25.33
N LYS A 468 -6.06 9.68 26.09
CA LYS A 468 -7.00 9.89 27.21
C LYS A 468 -6.56 9.11 28.43
N SER A 469 -7.00 9.54 29.61
CA SER A 469 -6.89 8.71 30.82
C SER A 469 -7.86 7.53 30.71
N VAL A 470 -7.40 6.34 31.11
CA VAL A 470 -8.21 5.11 31.13
C VAL A 470 -8.04 4.39 32.46
N ASN A 471 -9.08 3.65 32.88
CA ASN A 471 -9.09 2.94 34.16
C ASN A 471 -8.08 1.77 34.13
N ASN A 472 -7.20 1.71 35.12
CA ASN A 472 -6.11 0.73 35.16
C ASN A 472 -6.51 -0.59 35.84
N ASN A 473 -5.87 -1.67 35.39
CA ASN A 473 -5.72 -2.91 36.13
C ASN A 473 -4.32 -2.97 36.77
N ALA A 474 -4.25 -2.81 38.10
CA ALA A 474 -2.99 -2.73 38.86
C ALA A 474 -2.02 -3.91 38.66
N PHE A 475 -2.48 -5.04 38.10
CA PHE A 475 -1.66 -6.23 37.82
C PHE A 475 -0.85 -6.16 36.51
N GLN A 476 -0.96 -5.08 35.72
CA GLN A 476 -0.34 -4.95 34.39
C GLN A 476 0.69 -3.80 34.31
N GLN A 477 1.47 -3.60 35.37
CA GLN A 477 2.47 -2.53 35.47
C GLN A 477 3.57 -2.61 34.41
N ARG A 478 4.09 -1.45 33.97
CA ARG A 478 5.10 -1.36 32.92
C ARG A 478 4.69 -2.15 31.68
N THR A 479 3.41 -2.16 31.34
CA THR A 479 2.96 -2.85 30.15
C THR A 479 2.18 -1.94 29.23
N ILE A 480 2.28 -2.23 27.94
CA ILE A 480 1.38 -1.69 26.94
C ILE A 480 0.40 -2.81 26.60
N VAL A 481 -0.87 -2.60 26.92
CA VAL A 481 -1.95 -3.54 26.58
C VAL A 481 -2.65 -3.01 25.35
N VAL A 482 -2.64 -3.79 24.27
CA VAL A 482 -3.38 -3.44 23.06
C VAL A 482 -4.75 -4.11 23.12
N SER A 483 -5.81 -3.32 23.23
CA SER A 483 -7.18 -3.80 23.34
C SER A 483 -8.05 -3.21 22.22
N LYS A 484 -9.12 -3.95 21.88
CA LYS A 484 -10.11 -3.52 20.88
C LYS A 484 -11.31 -2.91 21.61
N LEU A 485 -11.58 -1.64 21.35
CA LEU A 485 -12.68 -0.94 22.03
C LEU A 485 -14.03 -1.43 21.50
N LYS A 486 -14.88 -1.91 22.42
CA LYS A 486 -16.22 -2.47 22.11
C LYS A 486 -17.40 -1.51 22.34
N GLN A 487 -17.18 -0.26 22.77
CA GLN A 487 -18.29 0.64 23.13
C GLN A 487 -18.76 1.53 21.97
N LYS A 488 -20.05 1.39 21.62
CA LYS A 488 -20.89 2.50 21.11
C LYS A 488 -21.10 3.48 22.28
N GLY A 489 -20.64 4.72 22.18
CA GLY A 489 -21.06 5.74 23.16
C GLY A 489 -20.16 6.96 23.38
N LEU A 490 -18.97 7.04 22.79
CA LEU A 490 -18.25 8.32 22.70
C LEU A 490 -18.23 8.76 21.24
N ASN A 491 -18.98 9.82 20.97
CA ASN A 491 -19.11 10.44 19.65
C ASN A 491 -17.71 10.64 19.01
N ASP A 492 -17.62 10.20 17.75
CA ASP A 492 -16.54 10.36 16.77
C ASP A 492 -15.43 9.29 16.63
N LEU A 493 -15.44 8.18 17.37
CA LEU A 493 -14.48 7.08 17.13
C LEU A 493 -15.18 5.72 17.03
N ASN A 494 -15.78 5.43 15.88
CA ASN A 494 -16.22 4.08 15.51
C ASN A 494 -15.03 3.11 15.60
N TYR A 495 -15.23 1.96 16.27
CA TYR A 495 -14.32 0.80 16.39
C TYR A 495 -12.82 1.12 16.23
N GLY A 496 -12.13 1.34 17.34
CA GLY A 496 -10.68 1.61 17.37
C GLY A 496 -9.91 0.64 18.25
N TYR A 497 -8.58 0.63 18.05
CA TYR A 497 -7.65 -0.01 18.97
C TYR A 497 -7.08 1.02 19.93
N ILE A 498 -6.88 0.60 21.17
CA ILE A 498 -6.24 1.42 22.19
C ILE A 498 -5.00 0.69 22.69
N ALA A 499 -3.88 1.41 22.74
CA ALA A 499 -2.68 0.98 23.44
C ALA A 499 -2.69 1.64 24.82
N GLU A 500 -3.03 0.86 25.83
CA GLU A 500 -3.07 1.27 27.22
C GLU A 500 -1.65 1.20 27.78
N VAL A 501 -1.01 2.36 27.93
CA VAL A 501 0.32 2.46 28.53
C VAL A 501 0.15 2.59 30.04
N VAL A 502 0.48 1.50 30.73
CA VAL A 502 0.39 1.42 32.18
C VAL A 502 1.68 1.95 32.79
N SER A 503 1.56 2.99 33.61
CA SER A 503 2.69 3.61 34.30
C SER A 503 3.54 2.57 35.07
N GLU A 504 4.80 2.90 35.27
CA GLU A 504 5.70 2.13 36.13
C GLU A 504 5.30 2.20 37.61
N ASP A 505 4.46 3.17 37.99
CA ASP A 505 4.07 3.42 39.36
C ASP A 505 2.81 2.61 39.75
N ASP A 506 2.78 2.07 40.98
CA ASP A 506 1.65 1.36 41.62
C ASP A 506 0.31 2.12 41.63
N ARG A 507 0.35 3.40 41.26
CA ARG A 507 -0.66 4.44 41.45
C ARG A 507 -1.78 4.44 40.41
N GLY A 508 -2.08 3.28 39.82
CA GLY A 508 -3.29 3.10 39.00
C GLY A 508 -3.40 3.97 37.73
N SER A 509 -2.32 4.61 37.29
CA SER A 509 -2.39 5.66 36.26
C SER A 509 -2.06 5.10 34.88
N CYS A 510 -3.02 5.16 33.95
CA CYS A 510 -2.89 4.62 32.61
C CYS A 510 -3.26 5.67 31.55
N ALA A 511 -2.39 5.79 30.55
CA ALA A 511 -2.64 6.60 29.36
C ALA A 511 -3.09 5.70 28.22
N GLY A 512 -4.32 5.90 27.74
CA GLY A 512 -4.87 5.24 26.58
C GLY A 512 -4.52 5.98 25.31
N LEU A 513 -3.68 5.39 24.46
CA LEU A 513 -3.32 5.87 23.14
C LEU A 513 -4.27 5.29 22.10
N PHE A 514 -5.14 6.11 21.53
CA PHE A 514 -6.08 5.69 20.49
C PHE A 514 -5.34 5.59 19.16
N LEU A 515 -5.23 4.38 18.63
CA LEU A 515 -4.42 4.10 17.44
C LEU A 515 -5.18 4.41 16.15
N THR A 516 -4.45 4.78 15.09
CA THR A 516 -5.04 4.93 13.74
C THR A 516 -5.35 3.60 13.07
N ALA A 517 -4.80 2.50 13.60
CA ALA A 517 -5.00 1.13 13.15
C ALA A 517 -6.47 0.77 12.86
N GLN A 518 -6.67 0.07 11.75
CA GLN A 518 -7.96 -0.51 11.32
C GLN A 518 -8.00 -2.02 11.52
N THR A 519 -6.84 -2.67 11.68
CA THR A 519 -6.71 -4.12 11.91
C THR A 519 -5.96 -4.44 13.21
N ASP A 520 -6.23 -5.62 13.79
CA ASP A 520 -5.55 -6.13 15.00
C ASP A 520 -4.02 -6.09 14.85
N TRP A 521 -3.52 -6.32 13.63
CA TRP A 521 -2.10 -6.30 13.29
C TRP A 521 -1.51 -4.89 13.30
N GLU A 522 -2.16 -3.95 12.63
CA GLU A 522 -1.71 -2.55 12.60
C GLU A 522 -1.63 -1.97 14.01
N ALA A 523 -2.55 -2.36 14.89
CA ALA A 523 -2.54 -1.94 16.28
C ALA A 523 -1.31 -2.41 17.05
N ILE A 524 -0.91 -3.67 16.86
CA ILE A 524 0.29 -4.25 17.49
C ILE A 524 1.56 -3.61 16.92
N VAL A 525 1.62 -3.36 15.61
CA VAL A 525 2.77 -2.69 14.97
C VAL A 525 2.92 -1.27 15.47
N GLN A 526 1.82 -0.50 15.49
CA GLN A 526 1.83 0.88 15.97
C GLN A 526 2.23 0.93 17.45
N ALA A 527 1.75 0.02 18.29
CA ALA A 527 2.18 -0.11 19.70
C ALA A 527 3.68 -0.45 19.85
N LYS A 528 4.24 -1.27 18.96
CA LYS A 528 5.68 -1.60 18.94
C LYS A 528 6.54 -0.43 18.44
N LEU A 529 6.09 0.29 17.43
CA LEU A 529 6.77 1.49 16.94
C LEU A 529 6.76 2.60 17.99
N LEU A 530 5.65 2.76 18.72
CA LEU A 530 5.57 3.65 19.88
C LEU A 530 6.66 3.33 20.92
N LEU A 531 6.91 2.05 21.19
CA LEU A 531 7.96 1.62 22.11
C LEU A 531 9.37 1.93 21.60
N ILE A 532 9.61 1.78 20.30
CA ILE A 532 10.92 2.06 19.67
C ILE A 532 11.22 3.56 19.62
N HIS A 533 10.20 4.39 19.35
CA HIS A 533 10.37 5.82 19.13
C HIS A 533 10.26 6.66 20.41
N VAL A 534 9.74 6.11 21.52
CA VAL A 534 9.66 6.80 22.81
C VAL A 534 10.57 6.12 23.82
N LYS A 535 11.72 6.74 24.06
CA LYS A 535 12.73 6.27 25.02
C LYS A 535 12.18 6.04 26.45
N GLN A 536 11.14 6.77 26.84
CA GLN A 536 10.46 6.55 28.13
C GLN A 536 9.56 5.29 28.14
N LEU A 537 9.12 4.81 26.97
CA LEU A 537 8.32 3.60 26.82
C LEU A 537 9.16 2.33 26.61
N GLU A 538 10.45 2.45 26.31
CA GLU A 538 11.38 1.30 26.13
C GLU A 538 11.44 0.36 27.35
N LYS A 539 11.11 0.87 28.54
CA LYS A 539 11.06 0.09 29.79
C LYS A 539 9.76 -0.72 29.95
N HIS A 540 8.77 -0.53 29.08
CA HIS A 540 7.49 -1.22 29.13
C HIS A 540 7.56 -2.51 28.31
N THR A 541 6.75 -3.51 28.67
CA THR A 541 6.61 -4.78 27.92
C THR A 541 5.23 -4.83 27.25
N ILE A 542 5.14 -5.32 26.03
CA ILE A 542 3.85 -5.37 25.32
C ILE A 542 3.16 -6.69 25.66
N ILE A 543 1.94 -6.61 26.18
CA ILE A 543 1.06 -7.77 26.36
C ILE A 543 0.07 -7.80 25.20
N ASP A 544 0.25 -8.79 24.31
CA ASP A 544 -0.63 -9.04 23.18
C ASP A 544 -1.96 -9.69 23.66
N LYS A 545 -2.82 -8.90 24.31
CA LYS A 545 -4.18 -9.31 24.73
C LYS A 545 -5.24 -8.68 23.81
N ILE A 546 -5.25 -9.09 22.54
CA ILE A 546 -6.42 -8.85 21.68
C ILE A 546 -7.44 -9.96 22.01
N SER A 547 -8.11 -9.83 23.16
CA SER A 547 -9.29 -10.64 23.47
C SER A 547 -10.49 -10.03 22.76
N ASN A 548 -11.31 -10.88 22.14
CA ASN A 548 -12.52 -10.47 21.42
C ASN A 548 -13.47 -9.67 22.28
#